data_AF-A0A496S446-F1
#
_entry.id   AF-A0A496S446-F1
#
_cell.length_a   1.000
_cell.length_b   1.000
_cell.length_c   1.000
_cell.angle_alpha   90.00
_cell.angle_beta   90.00
_cell.angle_gamma   90.00
#
_symmetry.space_group_name_H-M   'P 1'
#
loop_
_entity.id
_entity.type
_entity.pdbx_description
1 polymer ?
#
loop_
_entity_poly.entity_id
_entity_poly.type
_entity_poly.pdbx_seq_one_letter_code
_entity_poly.pdbx_strand_id
1 'polypeptide(L)'
;MNIKKSKNSQVLILTYLFISVLIAVSTSLLFKAVNKRNTTLRQRQIKETFYLAEGAIEYAIDSFREAIANFQISPDIQNYDVEVSYQTLNNFTVEVNIQRKEDTDRIVIENGTYVYVRNYEIIAEVAHPENSSISLTLHQIIARRLIPAFQHAVFYNNDLEILPGPNMTLSGRIHSNRDIYIDSNNTLTVDSFYLHSAGDIFNRRKDQDRESPGDVRIRVDKPGSPQYEYMNGLDSDDPNWTQESQDRWRGTVQTAVHGVTELTTPSVGSIDSDGYYANQADVVIINDTIYKNGETLVEGVDYPTGAITHTTTFYNNREGKYVKMTEIDLRKLAGYAEGDPEGSPSFPNNLPSNGLIYATRTDSGNYQPGIRLKNGEKIYREGGLTTVTNQPLYIQGDYNTQDSQPSAIIADALNILSNNWNDSNSTQNLSQRTASETTINCAFIAGIDETTPGHYNGGLENYPRLHEKWSGVNLNIYGSFVALWESQVAQGAWHYGNPQYQAPIRNWHYNTLFDDPANLPPFTPWAVEAQRIAWWKE
;
A
#
# COMPACT_ATOMS: atom_id res chain seq x y z
N MET A 1 88.25 -4.61 66.82
CA MET A 1 86.77 -4.65 66.90
C MET A 1 86.23 -3.26 66.54
N ASN A 2 85.89 -2.99 65.27
CA ASN A 2 84.95 -1.91 64.83
C ASN A 2 84.81 -1.72 63.30
N ILE A 3 85.09 -2.73 62.46
CA ILE A 3 84.78 -2.66 61.00
C ILE A 3 83.39 -3.27 60.68
N LYS A 4 82.76 -4.00 61.62
CA LYS A 4 81.41 -4.58 61.42
C LYS A 4 80.25 -3.56 61.49
N LYS A 5 80.44 -2.37 62.08
CA LYS A 5 79.37 -1.36 62.23
C LYS A 5 79.09 -0.56 60.94
N SER A 6 80.07 -0.32 60.06
CA SER A 6 79.85 0.52 58.85
C SER A 6 79.22 -0.23 57.67
N LYS A 7 79.51 -1.53 57.50
CA LYS A 7 78.86 -2.36 56.46
C LYS A 7 77.36 -2.51 56.69
N ASN A 8 76.93 -2.69 57.94
CA ASN A 8 75.51 -2.79 58.27
C ASN A 8 74.77 -1.46 58.04
N SER A 9 75.40 -0.30 58.30
CA SER A 9 74.82 1.02 58.00
C SER A 9 74.74 1.31 56.49
N GLN A 10 75.74 0.91 55.70
CA GLN A 10 75.71 1.06 54.24
C GLN A 10 74.65 0.15 53.60
N VAL A 11 74.52 -1.09 54.06
CA VAL A 11 73.45 -2.01 53.62
C VAL A 11 72.07 -1.48 54.02
N LEU A 12 71.91 -0.90 55.21
CA LEU A 12 70.64 -0.28 55.63
C LEU A 12 70.25 0.88 54.72
N ILE A 13 71.19 1.79 54.41
CA ILE A 13 70.95 2.93 53.52
C ILE A 13 70.58 2.47 52.10
N LEU A 14 71.34 1.51 51.55
CA LEU A 14 71.03 0.90 50.24
C LEU A 14 69.67 0.20 50.23
N THR A 15 69.29 -0.45 51.33
CA THR A 15 67.99 -1.11 51.46
C THR A 15 66.85 -0.10 51.52
N TYR A 16 67.00 1.00 52.28
CA TYR A 16 66.02 2.09 52.30
C TYR A 16 65.90 2.80 50.95
N LEU A 17 67.01 3.01 50.24
CA LEU A 17 67.03 3.56 48.88
C LEU A 17 66.35 2.62 47.88
N PHE A 18 66.59 1.32 47.98
CA PHE A 18 65.96 0.34 47.11
C PHE A 18 64.45 0.22 47.38
N ILE A 19 64.04 0.22 48.66
CA ILE A 19 62.64 0.23 49.06
C ILE A 19 61.94 1.53 48.62
N SER A 20 62.58 2.69 48.74
CA SER A 20 61.97 3.96 48.31
C SER A 20 61.79 4.02 46.80
N VAL A 21 62.75 3.52 46.02
CA VAL A 21 62.63 3.37 44.56
C VAL A 21 61.52 2.37 44.21
N LEU A 22 61.44 1.23 44.89
CA LEU A 22 60.38 0.24 44.69
C LEU A 22 58.99 0.80 45.01
N ILE A 23 58.86 1.57 46.09
CA ILE A 23 57.59 2.25 46.44
C ILE A 23 57.25 3.27 45.36
N ALA A 24 58.19 4.11 44.93
CA ALA A 24 57.95 5.11 43.88
C ALA A 24 57.51 4.47 42.55
N VAL A 25 58.16 3.37 42.15
CA VAL A 25 57.79 2.60 40.95
C VAL A 25 56.42 1.94 41.12
N SER A 26 56.14 1.32 42.28
CA SER A 26 54.86 0.67 42.57
C SER A 26 53.70 1.67 42.58
N THR A 27 53.87 2.83 43.22
CA THR A 27 52.89 3.92 43.23
C THR A 27 52.65 4.46 41.81
N SER A 28 53.70 4.61 41.01
CA SER A 28 53.58 5.07 39.61
C SER A 28 52.83 4.06 38.73
N LEU A 29 53.10 2.75 38.91
CA LEU A 29 52.39 1.69 38.20
C LEU A 29 50.92 1.60 38.61
N LEU A 30 50.61 1.73 39.90
CA LEU A 30 49.24 1.78 40.41
C LEU A 30 48.49 2.99 39.86
N PHE A 31 49.12 4.17 39.87
CA PHE A 31 48.53 5.39 39.30
C PHE A 31 48.23 5.23 37.80
N LYS A 32 49.19 4.68 37.03
CA LYS A 32 48.99 4.37 35.61
C LYS A 32 47.86 3.36 35.39
N ALA A 33 47.78 2.31 36.22
CA ALA A 33 46.75 1.28 36.12
C ALA A 33 45.35 1.83 36.41
N VAL A 34 45.20 2.65 37.46
CA VAL A 34 43.95 3.31 37.82
C VAL A 34 43.52 4.31 36.75
N ASN A 35 44.45 5.14 36.24
CA ASN A 35 44.14 6.07 35.15
C ASN A 35 43.72 5.32 33.89
N LYS A 36 44.45 4.27 33.50
CA LYS A 36 44.08 3.46 32.34
C LYS A 36 42.70 2.83 32.53
N ARG A 37 42.40 2.27 33.71
CA ARG A 37 41.07 1.74 34.04
C ARG A 37 39.99 2.81 33.91
N ASN A 38 40.19 4.00 34.47
CA ASN A 38 39.20 5.09 34.41
C ASN A 38 39.00 5.61 32.98
N THR A 39 40.06 5.76 32.20
CA THR A 39 39.97 6.13 30.79
C THR A 39 39.25 5.06 29.97
N THR A 40 39.56 3.77 30.19
CA THR A 40 38.89 2.66 29.50
C THR A 40 37.41 2.56 29.90
N LEU A 41 37.07 2.76 31.17
CA LEU A 41 35.67 2.79 31.62
C LEU A 41 34.91 3.96 30.98
N ARG A 42 35.49 5.18 30.99
CA ARG A 42 34.89 6.33 30.32
C ARG A 42 34.71 6.10 28.81
N GLN A 43 35.71 5.50 28.14
CA GLN A 43 35.60 5.14 26.72
C GLN A 43 34.51 4.10 26.45
N ARG A 44 34.34 3.13 27.35
CA ARG A 44 33.25 2.14 27.25
C ARG A 44 31.88 2.84 27.36
N GLN A 45 31.69 3.67 28.38
CA GLN A 45 30.45 4.43 28.59
C GLN A 45 30.12 5.33 27.38
N ILE A 46 31.11 6.04 26.82
CA ILE A 46 30.92 6.85 25.61
C ILE A 46 30.46 5.99 24.42
N LYS A 47 31.02 4.80 24.24
CA LYS A 47 30.62 3.88 23.17
C LYS A 47 29.21 3.33 23.39
N GLU A 48 28.86 2.98 24.62
CA GLU A 48 27.52 2.53 25.00
C GLU A 48 26.48 3.63 24.68
N THR A 49 26.73 4.88 25.09
CA THR A 49 25.87 6.03 24.76
C THR A 49 25.77 6.25 23.24
N PHE A 50 26.89 6.13 22.52
CA PHE A 50 26.91 6.32 21.06
C PHE A 50 26.06 5.29 20.32
N TYR A 51 26.27 3.99 20.59
CA TYR A 51 25.50 2.93 19.94
C TYR A 51 24.02 2.99 20.32
N LEU A 52 23.71 3.44 21.54
CA LEU A 52 22.33 3.67 21.95
C LEU A 52 21.69 4.82 21.14
N ALA A 53 22.42 5.91 20.92
CA ALA A 53 21.94 7.01 20.08
C ALA A 53 21.73 6.57 18.62
N GLU A 54 22.63 5.74 18.06
CA GLU A 54 22.43 5.17 16.72
C GLU A 54 21.17 4.31 16.68
N GLY A 55 20.98 3.40 17.63
CA GLY A 55 19.77 2.58 17.72
C GLY A 55 18.49 3.42 17.89
N ALA A 56 18.56 4.52 18.64
CA ALA A 56 17.43 5.45 18.80
C ALA A 56 17.09 6.17 17.49
N ILE A 57 18.08 6.55 16.69
CA ILE A 57 17.84 7.10 15.35
C ILE A 57 17.17 6.06 14.46
N GLU A 58 17.66 4.81 14.42
CA GLU A 58 17.04 3.76 13.61
C GLU A 58 15.57 3.52 13.99
N TYR A 59 15.31 3.39 15.29
CA TYR A 59 13.96 3.23 15.82
C TYR A 59 13.06 4.41 15.47
N ALA A 60 13.59 5.64 15.54
CA ALA A 60 12.84 6.84 15.22
C ALA A 60 12.55 6.98 13.72
N ILE A 61 13.48 6.61 12.83
CA ILE A 61 13.23 6.56 11.38
C ILE A 61 12.08 5.61 11.08
N ASP A 62 12.13 4.40 11.65
CA ASP A 62 11.13 3.37 11.42
C ASP A 62 9.75 3.79 11.96
N SER A 63 9.71 4.23 13.22
CA SER A 63 8.50 4.75 13.87
C SER A 63 7.88 5.91 13.10
N PHE A 64 8.71 6.84 12.58
CA PHE A 64 8.24 7.97 11.77
C PHE A 64 7.65 7.52 10.43
N ARG A 65 8.30 6.58 9.74
CA ARG A 65 7.78 6.01 8.48
C ARG A 65 6.45 5.31 8.73
N GLU A 66 6.38 4.42 9.71
CA GLU A 66 5.16 3.69 10.05
C GLU A 66 4.02 4.63 10.45
N ALA A 67 4.31 5.65 11.27
CA ALA A 67 3.30 6.62 11.69
C ALA A 67 2.73 7.43 10.51
N ILE A 68 3.56 7.84 9.54
CA ILE A 68 3.07 8.48 8.31
C ILE A 68 2.27 7.49 7.46
N ALA A 69 2.82 6.29 7.25
CA ALA A 69 2.23 5.29 6.36
C ALA A 69 0.85 4.83 6.87
N ASN A 70 0.68 4.77 8.19
CA ASN A 70 -0.57 4.44 8.86
C ASN A 70 -1.43 5.67 9.18
N PHE A 71 -1.08 6.84 8.61
CA PHE A 71 -1.79 8.11 8.78
C PHE A 71 -2.01 8.54 10.25
N GLN A 72 -1.16 8.08 11.17
CA GLN A 72 -1.18 8.49 12.58
C GLN A 72 -0.68 9.93 12.74
N ILE A 73 0.22 10.35 11.86
CA ILE A 73 0.72 11.72 11.78
C ILE A 73 0.64 12.24 10.35
N SER A 74 0.53 13.56 10.20
CA SER A 74 0.61 14.18 8.88
C SER A 74 1.99 13.95 8.27
N PRO A 75 2.09 13.60 6.97
CA PRO A 75 3.36 13.60 6.27
C PRO A 75 4.08 14.95 6.32
N ASP A 76 3.36 16.06 6.51
CA ASP A 76 3.92 17.41 6.52
C ASP A 76 4.24 17.95 7.92
N ILE A 77 4.18 17.09 8.94
CA ILE A 77 4.39 17.45 10.33
C ILE A 77 5.69 18.25 10.53
N GLN A 78 5.62 19.34 11.30
CA GLN A 78 6.76 20.23 11.49
C GLN A 78 7.76 19.66 12.49
N ASN A 79 7.26 19.16 13.63
CA ASN A 79 8.03 18.55 14.71
C ASN A 79 7.31 17.30 15.20
N TYR A 80 8.05 16.23 15.44
CA TYR A 80 7.52 14.99 15.97
C TYR A 80 8.48 14.39 17.00
N ASP A 81 8.00 14.22 18.22
CA ASP A 81 8.75 13.58 19.30
C ASP A 81 8.50 12.07 19.27
N VAL A 82 9.57 11.29 19.31
CA VAL A 82 9.47 9.83 19.32
C VAL A 82 9.65 9.34 20.75
N GLU A 83 8.62 8.69 21.28
CA GLU A 83 8.71 8.02 22.58
C GLU A 83 9.53 6.74 22.44
N VAL A 84 10.74 6.72 23.00
CA VAL A 84 11.63 5.58 22.89
C VAL A 84 11.54 4.72 24.15
N SER A 85 10.82 3.60 24.06
CA SER A 85 10.58 2.69 25.20
C SER A 85 11.48 1.44 25.12
N TYR A 86 12.67 1.50 25.72
CA TYR A 86 13.56 0.34 25.81
C TYR A 86 13.37 -0.43 27.12
N GLN A 87 12.90 -1.68 27.05
CA GLN A 87 12.73 -2.53 28.25
C GLN A 87 14.05 -3.03 28.89
N THR A 88 15.23 -2.80 28.29
CA THR A 88 16.50 -3.44 28.69
C THR A 88 17.73 -2.53 28.83
N LEU A 89 17.61 -1.21 28.65
CA LEU A 89 18.77 -0.30 28.58
C LEU A 89 18.99 0.52 29.86
N ASN A 90 19.21 -0.18 30.99
CA ASN A 90 19.89 0.34 32.21
C ASN A 90 19.58 1.80 32.63
N ASN A 91 18.33 2.27 32.56
CA ASN A 91 17.91 3.64 32.94
C ASN A 91 18.58 4.79 32.17
N PHE A 92 19.08 4.58 30.94
CA PHE A 92 19.50 5.71 30.09
C PHE A 92 18.33 6.66 29.82
N THR A 93 18.62 7.96 29.72
CA THR A 93 17.67 8.94 29.21
C THR A 93 17.93 9.12 27.72
N VAL A 94 16.89 8.91 26.91
CA VAL A 94 16.91 9.02 25.45
C VAL A 94 15.77 9.92 25.04
N GLU A 95 16.08 11.00 24.34
CA GLU A 95 15.10 11.91 23.74
C GLU A 95 15.37 11.96 22.24
N VAL A 96 14.32 11.78 21.44
CA VAL A 96 14.43 11.87 19.98
C VAL A 96 13.36 12.79 19.43
N ASN A 97 13.80 13.77 18.67
CA ASN A 97 12.93 14.73 18.00
C ASN A 97 13.22 14.75 16.50
N ILE A 98 12.17 14.84 15.70
CA ILE A 98 12.23 14.89 14.24
C ILE A 98 11.71 16.25 13.78
N GLN A 99 12.51 16.97 12.99
CA GLN A 99 12.22 18.33 12.54
C GLN A 99 12.20 18.42 11.02
N ARG A 100 11.17 19.07 10.48
CA ARG A 100 11.07 19.35 9.04
C ARG A 100 12.13 20.36 8.60
N LYS A 101 12.82 20.09 7.49
CA LYS A 101 13.88 20.97 6.94
C LYS A 101 13.46 21.78 5.72
N GLU A 102 12.31 21.48 5.12
CA GLU A 102 11.82 22.09 3.88
C GLU A 102 10.31 22.34 4.00
N ASP A 103 9.80 23.44 3.42
CA ASP A 103 8.37 23.78 3.53
C ASP A 103 7.47 23.04 2.55
N THR A 104 8.01 22.63 1.40
CA THR A 104 7.27 21.97 0.33
C THR A 104 8.00 20.73 -0.15
N ASP A 105 7.25 19.81 -0.76
CA ASP A 105 7.84 18.63 -1.39
C ASP A 105 8.56 18.98 -2.69
N ARG A 106 9.69 18.31 -2.89
CA ARG A 106 10.33 18.20 -4.20
C ARG A 106 9.76 16.98 -4.89
N ILE A 107 9.39 17.12 -6.15
CA ILE A 107 8.93 15.99 -6.97
C ILE A 107 10.12 15.44 -7.74
N VAL A 108 10.42 14.16 -7.52
CA VAL A 108 11.42 13.40 -8.28
C VAL A 108 10.69 12.36 -9.10
N ILE A 109 11.02 12.21 -10.38
CA ILE A 109 10.44 11.17 -11.23
C ILE A 109 11.48 10.07 -11.42
N GLU A 110 11.16 8.86 -10.98
CA GLU A 110 12.02 7.69 -11.06
C GLU A 110 11.29 6.59 -11.84
N ASN A 111 11.78 6.23 -13.03
CA ASN A 111 11.14 5.25 -13.92
C ASN A 111 9.63 5.52 -14.18
N GLY A 112 9.27 6.81 -14.30
CA GLY A 112 7.90 7.27 -14.48
C GLY A 112 7.11 7.44 -13.18
N THR A 113 7.65 7.02 -12.03
CA THR A 113 7.00 7.14 -10.72
C THR A 113 7.31 8.48 -10.10
N TYR A 114 6.27 9.22 -9.73
CA TYR A 114 6.35 10.48 -9.01
C TYR A 114 6.60 10.23 -7.53
N VAL A 115 7.71 10.73 -7.02
CA VAL A 115 8.13 10.59 -5.63
C VAL A 115 8.17 11.96 -4.97
N TYR A 116 7.44 12.12 -3.86
CA TYR A 116 7.43 13.36 -3.07
C TYR A 116 8.49 13.28 -2.00
N VAL A 117 9.52 14.09 -2.16
CA VAL A 117 10.72 14.05 -1.34
C VAL A 117 10.80 15.27 -0.46
N ARG A 118 10.99 15.05 0.84
CA ARG A 118 11.27 16.11 1.81
C ARG A 118 12.31 15.70 2.82
N ASN A 119 13.19 16.64 3.14
CA ASN A 119 14.19 16.41 4.17
C ASN A 119 13.64 16.64 5.58
N TYR A 120 13.96 15.71 6.48
CA TYR A 120 13.75 15.78 7.91
C TYR A 120 15.07 15.54 8.63
N GLU A 121 15.27 16.23 9.75
CA GLU A 121 16.40 16.01 10.65
C GLU A 121 15.92 15.30 11.90
N ILE A 122 16.57 14.20 12.24
CA ILE A 122 16.33 13.40 13.43
C ILE A 122 17.46 13.70 14.38
N ILE A 123 17.12 14.16 15.57
CA ILE A 123 18.05 14.56 16.63
C ILE A 123 17.83 13.61 17.80
N ALA A 124 18.84 12.82 18.12
CA ALA A 124 18.82 11.87 19.23
C ALA A 124 19.80 12.31 20.33
N GLU A 125 19.27 12.65 21.49
CA GLU A 125 20.02 13.04 22.67
C GLU A 125 20.02 11.89 23.69
N VAL A 126 21.21 11.42 24.07
CA VAL A 126 21.35 10.31 25.00
C VAL A 126 22.27 10.69 26.15
N ALA A 127 21.78 10.52 27.38
CA ALA A 127 22.54 10.75 28.60
C ALA A 127 22.83 9.43 29.34
N HIS A 128 24.08 9.24 29.78
CA HIS A 128 24.48 8.06 30.53
C HIS A 128 23.95 8.12 31.98
N PRO A 129 23.28 7.06 32.47
CA PRO A 129 22.57 7.05 33.76
C PRO A 129 23.50 7.28 34.96
N GLU A 130 24.66 6.62 34.96
CA GLU A 130 25.60 6.68 36.09
C GLU A 130 26.63 7.81 35.97
N ASN A 131 26.63 8.56 34.86
CA ASN A 131 27.66 9.55 34.58
C ASN A 131 27.10 10.69 33.74
N SER A 132 26.50 11.69 34.40
CA SER A 132 25.89 12.86 33.77
C SER A 132 26.86 13.73 32.96
N SER A 133 28.18 13.52 33.07
CA SER A 133 29.18 14.18 32.21
C SER A 133 29.34 13.52 30.83
N ILE A 134 28.58 12.45 30.56
CA ILE A 134 28.54 11.74 29.28
C ILE A 134 27.12 11.88 28.75
N SER A 135 26.92 12.92 27.95
CA SER A 135 25.80 13.08 27.03
C SER A 135 26.34 13.10 25.60
N LEU A 136 25.49 12.74 24.65
CA LEU A 136 25.83 12.69 23.24
C LEU A 136 24.60 13.02 22.42
N THR A 137 24.78 13.89 21.42
CA THR A 137 23.75 14.23 20.44
C THR A 137 24.19 13.70 19.08
N LEU A 138 23.32 12.91 18.45
CA LEU A 138 23.47 12.50 17.06
C LEU A 138 22.40 13.15 16.21
N HIS A 139 22.79 13.48 14.98
CA HIS A 139 21.91 14.02 13.97
C HIS A 139 21.91 13.12 12.74
N GLN A 140 20.73 12.90 12.17
CA GLN A 140 20.55 12.21 10.90
C GLN A 140 19.55 13.00 10.05
N ILE A 141 19.99 13.45 8.88
CA ILE A 141 19.07 13.95 7.85
C ILE A 141 18.60 12.77 7.02
N ILE A 142 17.29 12.60 6.93
CA ILE A 142 16.64 11.68 6.00
C ILE A 142 15.87 12.46 4.93
N ALA A 143 15.81 11.91 3.74
CA ALA A 143 14.81 12.25 2.73
C ALA A 143 13.64 11.29 2.90
N ARG A 144 12.53 11.80 3.44
CA ARG A 144 11.24 11.15 3.45
C ARG A 144 10.70 11.17 2.02
N ARG A 145 10.40 9.99 1.48
CA ARG A 145 9.91 9.79 0.12
C ARG A 145 8.50 9.20 0.19
N LEU A 146 7.52 9.87 -0.40
CA LEU A 146 6.15 9.37 -0.53
C LEU A 146 5.87 8.96 -1.96
N ILE A 147 5.29 7.77 -2.14
CA ILE A 147 4.90 7.24 -3.44
C ILE A 147 3.40 6.90 -3.37
N PRO A 148 2.53 7.65 -4.07
CA PRO A 148 1.10 7.35 -4.13
C PRO A 148 0.82 5.94 -4.64
N ALA A 149 -0.19 5.27 -4.07
CA ALA A 149 -0.55 3.90 -4.45
C ALA A 149 -1.02 3.76 -5.92
N PHE A 150 -1.65 4.80 -6.48
CA PHE A 150 -2.35 4.72 -7.77
C PHE A 150 -1.53 5.18 -8.97
N GLN A 151 -0.24 4.84 -8.99
CA GLN A 151 0.66 5.23 -10.08
C GLN A 151 0.83 4.18 -11.18
N HIS A 152 0.27 2.99 -10.98
CA HIS A 152 0.32 1.90 -11.93
C HIS A 152 -1.09 1.58 -12.43
N ALA A 153 -1.21 1.11 -13.66
CA ALA A 153 -2.45 0.44 -14.08
C ALA A 153 -2.70 -0.78 -13.20
N VAL A 154 -1.64 -1.52 -12.90
CA VAL A 154 -1.66 -2.75 -12.11
C VAL A 154 -0.43 -2.79 -11.23
N PHE A 155 -0.64 -2.92 -9.92
CA PHE A 155 0.41 -3.15 -8.93
C PHE A 155 0.01 -4.33 -8.03
N TYR A 156 0.83 -5.37 -8.01
CA TYR A 156 0.63 -6.53 -7.13
C TYR A 156 1.83 -6.68 -6.19
N ASN A 157 1.56 -6.83 -4.89
CA ASN A 157 2.60 -7.15 -3.92
C ASN A 157 3.07 -8.61 -4.02
N ASN A 158 2.19 -9.50 -4.49
CA ASN A 158 2.46 -10.92 -4.74
C ASN A 158 2.47 -11.20 -6.25
N ASP A 159 2.45 -12.48 -6.64
CA ASP A 159 2.44 -12.86 -8.06
C ASP A 159 1.23 -12.27 -8.78
N LEU A 160 1.46 -11.78 -10.00
CA LEU A 160 0.42 -11.27 -10.88
C LEU A 160 0.13 -12.28 -11.98
N GLU A 161 -1.15 -12.62 -12.16
CA GLU A 161 -1.61 -13.47 -13.25
C GLU A 161 -2.52 -12.70 -14.20
N ILE A 162 -2.29 -12.82 -15.50
CA ILE A 162 -3.13 -12.22 -16.53
C ILE A 162 -3.38 -13.29 -17.60
N LEU A 163 -4.56 -13.93 -17.59
CA LEU A 163 -4.85 -15.09 -18.45
C LEU A 163 -6.22 -14.98 -19.16
N PRO A 164 -6.56 -13.82 -19.77
CA PRO A 164 -7.90 -13.54 -20.24
C PRO A 164 -8.37 -14.54 -21.30
N GLY A 165 -9.61 -15.00 -21.11
CA GLY A 165 -10.32 -15.81 -22.10
C GLY A 165 -10.64 -15.04 -23.39
N PRO A 166 -11.53 -14.03 -23.34
CA PRO A 166 -11.79 -13.10 -24.46
C PRO A 166 -10.68 -12.05 -24.64
N ASN A 167 -10.85 -11.19 -25.65
CA ASN A 167 -9.95 -10.06 -25.86
C ASN A 167 -9.87 -9.12 -24.65
N MET A 168 -8.63 -8.76 -24.31
CA MET A 168 -8.32 -7.77 -23.29
C MET A 168 -7.28 -6.79 -23.81
N THR A 169 -7.52 -5.50 -23.60
CA THR A 169 -6.54 -4.44 -23.77
C THR A 169 -6.27 -3.82 -22.42
N LEU A 170 -5.00 -3.78 -22.04
CA LEU A 170 -4.51 -3.19 -20.80
C LEU A 170 -3.50 -2.10 -21.12
N SER A 171 -3.73 -0.87 -20.69
CA SER A 171 -2.77 0.23 -20.87
C SER A 171 -2.31 0.85 -19.56
N GLY A 172 -1.09 1.38 -19.57
CA GLY A 172 -0.42 1.94 -18.40
C GLY A 172 0.49 0.93 -17.68
N ARG A 173 1.21 1.41 -16.66
CA ARG A 173 2.32 0.66 -16.05
C ARG A 173 1.82 -0.57 -15.30
N ILE A 174 2.50 -1.71 -15.49
CA ILE A 174 2.18 -2.99 -14.86
C ILE A 174 3.41 -3.44 -14.07
N HIS A 175 3.23 -3.65 -12.77
CA HIS A 175 4.29 -4.07 -11.86
C HIS A 175 3.82 -5.21 -10.94
N SER A 176 4.69 -6.17 -10.70
CA SER A 176 4.58 -7.10 -9.57
C SER A 176 5.88 -7.14 -8.77
N ASN A 177 5.76 -7.11 -7.45
CA ASN A 177 6.87 -7.34 -6.52
C ASN A 177 7.31 -8.82 -6.48
N ARG A 178 6.60 -9.71 -7.18
CA ARG A 178 6.95 -11.12 -7.38
C ARG A 178 6.82 -11.48 -8.85
N ASP A 179 6.49 -12.72 -9.18
CA ASP A 179 6.48 -13.21 -10.55
C ASP A 179 5.23 -12.73 -11.30
N ILE A 180 5.34 -12.62 -12.62
CA ILE A 180 4.19 -12.39 -13.52
C ILE A 180 3.98 -13.62 -14.38
N TYR A 181 2.76 -14.16 -14.37
CA TYR A 181 2.31 -15.21 -15.27
C TYR A 181 1.33 -14.61 -16.27
N ILE A 182 1.73 -14.54 -17.54
CA ILE A 182 0.99 -13.81 -18.56
C ILE A 182 0.76 -14.67 -19.81
N ASP A 183 -0.50 -14.74 -20.24
CA ASP A 183 -0.92 -15.57 -21.36
C ASP A 183 -2.31 -15.13 -21.87
N SER A 184 -2.89 -15.81 -22.85
CA SER A 184 -4.29 -15.61 -23.23
C SER A 184 -4.88 -16.82 -23.95
N ASN A 185 -6.19 -17.02 -23.86
CA ASN A 185 -6.89 -17.96 -24.77
C ASN A 185 -7.28 -17.31 -26.10
N ASN A 186 -7.30 -15.97 -26.20
CA ASN A 186 -7.56 -15.26 -27.44
C ASN A 186 -6.50 -14.19 -27.71
N THR A 187 -6.72 -12.93 -27.34
CA THR A 187 -5.69 -11.89 -27.48
C THR A 187 -5.63 -10.99 -26.25
N LEU A 188 -4.47 -10.96 -25.61
CA LEU A 188 -4.10 -9.94 -24.63
C LEU A 188 -3.22 -8.89 -25.30
N THR A 189 -3.65 -7.63 -25.24
CA THR A 189 -2.88 -6.46 -25.67
C THR A 189 -2.36 -5.71 -24.47
N VAL A 190 -1.05 -5.75 -24.26
CA VAL A 190 -0.38 -4.90 -23.27
C VAL A 190 0.07 -3.61 -23.98
N ASP A 191 -0.77 -2.59 -23.93
CA ASP A 191 -0.50 -1.25 -24.43
C ASP A 191 0.25 -0.41 -23.39
N SER A 192 1.44 -0.87 -23.02
CA SER A 192 2.29 -0.26 -22.00
C SER A 192 3.74 -0.29 -22.42
N PHE A 193 4.52 0.71 -22.00
CA PHE A 193 5.98 0.70 -22.08
C PHE A 193 6.65 0.21 -20.79
N TYR A 194 5.85 -0.33 -19.87
CA TYR A 194 6.29 -0.78 -18.56
C TYR A 194 5.49 -2.03 -18.18
N LEU A 195 6.09 -3.20 -18.38
CA LEU A 195 5.66 -4.51 -17.89
C LEU A 195 6.83 -5.13 -17.12
N HIS A 196 6.92 -4.82 -15.84
CA HIS A 196 8.09 -5.13 -15.02
C HIS A 196 7.74 -6.04 -13.85
N SER A 197 8.65 -6.95 -13.53
CA SER A 197 8.55 -7.85 -12.37
C SER A 197 9.83 -7.76 -11.54
N ALA A 198 9.71 -7.70 -10.22
CA ALA A 198 10.85 -7.87 -9.32
C ALA A 198 11.29 -9.34 -9.18
N GLY A 199 10.48 -10.28 -9.69
CA GLY A 199 10.82 -11.67 -9.91
C GLY A 199 10.98 -11.98 -11.40
N ASP A 200 10.38 -13.08 -11.84
CA ASP A 200 10.39 -13.55 -13.23
C ASP A 200 9.06 -13.28 -13.96
N ILE A 201 9.11 -13.22 -15.28
CA ILE A 201 7.95 -13.16 -16.17
C ILE A 201 7.88 -14.48 -16.95
N PHE A 202 6.74 -15.18 -16.88
CA PHE A 202 6.49 -16.45 -17.56
C PHE A 202 5.34 -16.36 -18.56
N ASN A 203 5.53 -16.92 -19.76
CA ASN A 203 4.47 -17.02 -20.76
C ASN A 203 3.67 -18.32 -20.58
N ARG A 204 2.98 -18.45 -19.44
CA ARG A 204 2.19 -19.65 -19.11
C ARG A 204 1.21 -19.39 -17.98
N ARG A 205 0.31 -20.34 -17.78
CA ARG A 205 -0.57 -20.40 -16.61
C ARG A 205 0.21 -20.87 -15.37
N LYS A 206 0.02 -20.17 -14.24
CA LYS A 206 0.59 -20.58 -12.94
C LYS A 206 -0.03 -21.87 -12.39
N ASP A 207 -1.34 -22.07 -12.57
CA ASP A 207 -2.06 -23.21 -11.99
C ASP A 207 -1.71 -24.56 -12.63
N GLN A 208 -1.24 -24.55 -13.88
CA GLN A 208 -1.04 -25.77 -14.69
C GLN A 208 0.33 -25.87 -15.35
N ASP A 209 1.18 -24.85 -15.20
CA ASP A 209 2.50 -24.78 -15.85
C ASP A 209 2.42 -25.05 -17.36
N ARG A 210 1.51 -24.34 -18.03
CA ARG A 210 1.15 -24.60 -19.43
C ARG A 210 0.76 -23.32 -20.18
N GLU A 211 1.21 -23.23 -21.43
CA GLU A 211 0.79 -22.22 -22.41
C GLU A 211 -0.67 -22.41 -22.89
N SER A 212 -1.31 -21.28 -23.13
CA SER A 212 -2.66 -21.10 -23.65
C SER A 212 -2.58 -20.85 -25.16
N PRO A 213 -3.65 -21.13 -25.93
CA PRO A 213 -3.59 -21.14 -27.39
C PRO A 213 -3.61 -19.75 -28.04
N GLY A 214 -3.77 -18.67 -27.26
CA GLY A 214 -3.92 -17.30 -27.77
C GLY A 214 -2.60 -16.53 -27.82
N ASP A 215 -2.75 -15.24 -28.11
CA ASP A 215 -1.62 -14.33 -28.31
C ASP A 215 -1.51 -13.32 -27.16
N VAL A 216 -0.28 -13.11 -26.68
CA VAL A 216 0.10 -11.94 -25.89
C VAL A 216 0.91 -11.02 -26.79
N ARG A 217 0.39 -9.81 -27.05
CA ARG A 217 1.08 -8.76 -27.81
C ARG A 217 1.42 -7.59 -26.89
N ILE A 218 2.68 -7.21 -26.87
CA ILE A 218 3.20 -6.19 -25.94
C ILE A 218 3.75 -5.03 -26.77
N ARG A 219 3.37 -3.81 -26.38
CA ARG A 219 3.81 -2.59 -27.06
C ARG A 219 5.32 -2.47 -27.00
N VAL A 220 5.91 -1.93 -28.06
CA VAL A 220 7.35 -1.64 -28.10
C VAL A 220 7.57 -0.16 -28.26
N ASP A 221 8.55 0.37 -27.54
CA ASP A 221 8.98 1.76 -27.66
C ASP A 221 9.67 2.00 -29.02
N LYS A 222 8.88 2.39 -30.02
CA LYS A 222 9.31 2.76 -31.37
C LYS A 222 8.55 4.03 -31.82
N PRO A 223 9.21 4.98 -32.51
CA PRO A 223 8.54 6.16 -33.04
C PRO A 223 7.43 5.80 -34.05
N GLY A 224 6.33 6.56 -34.03
CA GLY A 224 5.21 6.41 -34.97
C GLY A 224 3.97 5.78 -34.34
N SER A 225 3.13 5.14 -35.16
CA SER A 225 1.92 4.45 -34.68
C SER A 225 2.29 3.29 -33.75
N PRO A 226 1.49 3.00 -32.70
CA PRO A 226 1.77 1.90 -31.77
C PRO A 226 2.10 0.59 -32.50
N GLN A 227 3.22 -0.02 -32.14
CA GLN A 227 3.66 -1.32 -32.64
C GLN A 227 3.69 -2.31 -31.47
N TYR A 228 3.40 -3.58 -31.76
CA TYR A 228 3.35 -4.64 -30.77
C TYR A 228 4.15 -5.84 -31.26
N GLU A 229 4.89 -6.48 -30.35
CA GLU A 229 5.59 -7.74 -30.60
C GLU A 229 4.95 -8.85 -29.77
N TYR A 230 4.91 -10.06 -30.32
CA TYR A 230 4.33 -11.23 -29.65
C TYR A 230 5.28 -11.80 -28.58
N MET A 231 4.72 -12.31 -27.49
CA MET A 231 5.46 -13.08 -26.49
C MET A 231 6.01 -14.38 -27.07
N ASN A 232 5.16 -15.15 -27.76
CA ASN A 232 5.57 -16.30 -28.59
C ASN A 232 6.57 -17.22 -27.87
N GLY A 233 6.30 -17.53 -26.59
CA GLY A 233 7.12 -18.39 -25.74
C GLY A 233 8.46 -17.80 -25.27
N LEU A 234 8.78 -16.53 -25.58
CA LEU A 234 9.97 -15.88 -25.00
C LEU A 234 9.62 -15.36 -23.60
N ASP A 235 10.21 -15.99 -22.60
CA ASP A 235 10.02 -15.66 -21.19
C ASP A 235 11.30 -15.92 -20.37
N SER A 236 11.19 -15.83 -19.04
CA SER A 236 12.35 -15.91 -18.13
C SER A 236 13.02 -17.28 -18.06
N ASP A 237 12.38 -18.35 -18.56
CA ASP A 237 13.01 -19.67 -18.65
C ASP A 237 13.98 -19.77 -19.85
N ASP A 238 13.96 -18.81 -20.79
CA ASP A 238 14.89 -18.77 -21.92
C ASP A 238 16.33 -18.45 -21.45
N PRO A 239 17.34 -19.28 -21.80
CA PRO A 239 18.74 -19.02 -21.43
C PRO A 239 19.31 -17.67 -21.90
N ASN A 240 18.71 -17.05 -22.91
CA ASN A 240 19.10 -15.75 -23.47
C ASN A 240 18.10 -14.64 -23.13
N TRP A 241 17.18 -14.87 -22.17
CA TRP A 241 16.12 -13.94 -21.76
C TRP A 241 16.60 -12.49 -21.59
N THR A 242 17.73 -12.28 -20.90
CA THR A 242 18.27 -10.94 -20.62
C THR A 242 18.55 -10.13 -21.88
N GLN A 243 18.99 -10.77 -22.97
CA GLN A 243 19.30 -10.08 -24.22
C GLN A 243 18.07 -10.05 -25.15
N GLU A 244 17.43 -11.20 -25.36
CA GLU A 244 16.31 -11.35 -26.31
C GLU A 244 15.10 -10.50 -25.91
N SER A 245 14.81 -10.36 -24.61
CA SER A 245 13.72 -9.49 -24.14
C SER A 245 13.99 -8.01 -24.45
N GLN A 246 15.24 -7.56 -24.33
CA GLN A 246 15.63 -6.18 -24.64
C GLN A 246 15.64 -5.94 -26.16
N ASP A 247 16.07 -6.92 -26.96
CA ASP A 247 16.04 -6.81 -28.42
C ASP A 247 14.60 -6.77 -28.95
N ARG A 248 13.71 -7.59 -28.39
CA ARG A 248 12.30 -7.66 -28.80
C ARG A 248 11.50 -6.45 -28.32
N TRP A 249 11.57 -6.12 -27.03
CA TRP A 249 10.69 -5.13 -26.40
C TRP A 249 11.36 -3.82 -26.00
N ARG A 250 12.67 -3.66 -26.25
CA ARG A 250 13.41 -2.40 -26.07
C ARG A 250 13.22 -1.77 -24.68
N GLY A 251 13.26 -2.61 -23.64
CA GLY A 251 13.10 -2.17 -22.24
C GLY A 251 11.67 -2.14 -21.71
N THR A 252 10.66 -2.42 -22.55
CA THR A 252 9.27 -2.51 -22.06
C THR A 252 9.06 -3.69 -21.12
N VAL A 253 9.67 -4.85 -21.41
CA VAL A 253 9.56 -6.06 -20.60
C VAL A 253 10.87 -6.26 -19.84
N GLN A 254 10.81 -6.23 -18.51
CA GLN A 254 11.98 -6.34 -17.63
C GLN A 254 11.65 -7.16 -16.37
N THR A 255 12.67 -7.81 -15.83
CA THR A 255 12.60 -8.69 -14.66
C THR A 255 13.76 -8.39 -13.70
N ALA A 256 13.89 -9.14 -12.61
CA ALA A 256 15.01 -9.02 -11.67
C ALA A 256 16.40 -8.99 -12.33
N VAL A 257 16.63 -9.82 -13.35
CA VAL A 257 17.93 -9.88 -14.06
C VAL A 257 18.27 -8.60 -14.83
N HIS A 258 17.27 -7.75 -15.08
CA HIS A 258 17.41 -6.44 -15.70
C HIS A 258 17.60 -5.31 -14.67
N GLY A 259 17.59 -5.62 -13.37
CA GLY A 259 17.73 -4.66 -12.28
C GLY A 259 16.40 -4.13 -11.73
N VAL A 260 15.25 -4.73 -12.10
CA VAL A 260 13.97 -4.42 -11.45
C VAL A 260 14.02 -4.94 -10.01
N THR A 261 13.65 -4.10 -9.05
CA THR A 261 13.57 -4.44 -7.64
C THR A 261 12.13 -4.34 -7.14
N GLU A 262 11.84 -4.99 -6.01
CA GLU A 262 10.57 -4.80 -5.31
C GLU A 262 10.38 -3.30 -5.03
N LEU A 263 9.19 -2.78 -5.37
CA LEU A 263 8.80 -1.44 -4.98
C LEU A 263 8.24 -1.48 -3.57
N THR A 264 8.51 -0.43 -2.78
CA THR A 264 7.92 -0.29 -1.45
C THR A 264 6.40 -0.31 -1.56
N THR A 265 5.78 -1.21 -0.81
CA THR A 265 4.32 -1.39 -0.83
C THR A 265 3.62 -0.23 -0.14
N PRO A 266 2.52 0.31 -0.69
CA PRO A 266 1.71 1.30 0.02
C PRO A 266 1.17 0.73 1.33
N SER A 267 1.32 1.48 2.42
CA SER A 267 0.63 1.13 3.66
C SER A 267 -0.81 1.61 3.60
N VAL A 268 -1.74 0.71 3.88
CA VAL A 268 -3.17 0.99 3.93
C VAL A 268 -3.59 0.92 5.39
N GLY A 269 -4.21 1.99 5.90
CA GLY A 269 -4.76 1.99 7.25
C GLY A 269 -5.80 0.88 7.42
N SER A 270 -6.04 0.41 8.66
CA SER A 270 -7.03 -0.65 8.89
C SER A 270 -8.39 -0.28 8.31
N ILE A 271 -8.93 -1.19 7.50
CA ILE A 271 -10.26 -1.10 6.91
C ILE A 271 -11.33 -1.73 7.80
N ASP A 272 -10.98 -2.23 8.99
CA ASP A 272 -11.93 -2.79 9.94
C ASP A 272 -12.90 -1.74 10.48
N SER A 273 -14.03 -2.20 11.05
CA SER A 273 -15.11 -1.32 11.54
C SER A 273 -14.73 -0.39 12.68
N ASP A 274 -13.64 -0.68 13.37
CA ASP A 274 -13.02 0.13 14.42
C ASP A 274 -11.63 0.67 14.00
N GLY A 275 -11.26 0.48 12.74
CA GLY A 275 -9.98 0.82 12.15
C GLY A 275 -9.82 2.30 11.75
N TYR A 276 -8.72 2.60 11.07
CA TYR A 276 -8.35 3.97 10.69
C TYR A 276 -9.45 4.64 9.85
N TYR A 277 -9.89 4.00 8.76
CA TYR A 277 -10.84 4.63 7.84
C TYR A 277 -12.21 4.84 8.46
N ALA A 278 -12.67 3.92 9.32
CA ALA A 278 -13.93 4.08 10.05
C ALA A 278 -13.88 5.29 11.00
N ASN A 279 -12.74 5.53 11.66
CA ASN A 279 -12.56 6.64 12.59
C ASN A 279 -12.34 8.00 11.89
N GLN A 280 -11.84 8.01 10.66
CA GLN A 280 -11.59 9.25 9.90
C GLN A 280 -12.74 9.66 8.99
N ALA A 281 -13.68 8.76 8.68
CA ALA A 281 -14.75 9.05 7.74
C ALA A 281 -15.73 10.11 8.30
N ASP A 282 -16.04 11.14 7.50
CA ASP A 282 -17.10 12.08 7.85
C ASP A 282 -18.48 11.43 7.74
N VAL A 283 -18.61 10.39 6.89
CA VAL A 283 -19.83 9.62 6.67
C VAL A 283 -19.54 8.15 6.90
N VAL A 284 -20.16 7.59 7.93
CA VAL A 284 -20.07 6.18 8.32
C VAL A 284 -21.44 5.53 8.11
N ILE A 285 -21.48 4.43 7.37
CA ILE A 285 -22.71 3.67 7.12
C ILE A 285 -22.57 2.31 7.80
N ILE A 286 -23.39 2.06 8.83
CA ILE A 286 -23.40 0.79 9.54
C ILE A 286 -24.75 0.13 9.33
N ASN A 287 -24.73 -1.05 8.70
CA ASN A 287 -25.92 -1.76 8.26
C ASN A 287 -26.75 -0.86 7.32
N ASP A 288 -27.83 -0.27 7.82
CA ASP A 288 -28.80 0.52 7.04
C ASP A 288 -28.89 1.99 7.51
N THR A 289 -27.96 2.40 8.38
CA THR A 289 -28.00 3.70 9.07
C THR A 289 -26.80 4.55 8.65
N ILE A 290 -27.04 5.82 8.32
CA ILE A 290 -26.00 6.81 8.08
C ILE A 290 -25.69 7.57 9.37
N TYR A 291 -24.41 7.66 9.69
CA TYR A 291 -23.85 8.55 10.70
C TYR A 291 -22.98 9.59 10.01
N LYS A 292 -23.22 10.87 10.28
CA LYS A 292 -22.42 11.98 9.76
C LYS A 292 -22.00 12.87 10.91
N ASN A 293 -20.69 13.08 11.10
CA ASN A 293 -20.14 13.85 12.22
C ASN A 293 -20.63 13.37 13.62
N GLY A 294 -20.88 12.06 13.77
CA GLY A 294 -21.39 11.48 15.01
C GLY A 294 -22.91 11.56 15.21
N GLU A 295 -23.64 12.22 14.30
CA GLU A 295 -25.10 12.29 14.33
C GLU A 295 -25.73 11.26 13.38
N THR A 296 -26.83 10.63 13.83
CA THR A 296 -27.62 9.73 12.98
C THR A 296 -28.51 10.54 12.06
N LEU A 297 -28.42 10.31 10.74
CA LEU A 297 -29.31 10.95 9.77
C LEU A 297 -30.62 10.17 9.62
N VAL A 298 -31.72 10.88 9.40
CA VAL A 298 -33.08 10.35 9.29
C VAL A 298 -33.59 10.43 7.85
N GLU A 299 -34.03 9.29 7.31
CA GLU A 299 -34.63 9.21 5.98
C GLU A 299 -35.89 10.07 5.86
N GLY A 300 -36.05 10.75 4.73
CA GLY A 300 -37.17 11.65 4.45
C GLY A 300 -37.08 12.99 5.16
N VAL A 301 -36.10 13.18 6.05
CA VAL A 301 -35.80 14.45 6.73
C VAL A 301 -34.46 14.99 6.26
N ASP A 302 -33.39 14.22 6.45
CA ASP A 302 -32.02 14.64 6.14
C ASP A 302 -31.58 14.20 4.74
N TYR A 303 -32.18 13.14 4.20
CA TYR A 303 -31.89 12.60 2.87
C TYR A 303 -33.13 11.96 2.23
N PRO A 304 -33.17 11.81 0.89
CA PRO A 304 -34.30 11.22 0.18
C PRO A 304 -34.55 9.75 0.53
N THR A 305 -35.81 9.31 0.45
CA THR A 305 -36.18 7.90 0.62
C THR A 305 -35.46 6.98 -0.36
N GLY A 306 -34.95 5.86 0.16
CA GLY A 306 -34.19 4.85 -0.56
C GLY A 306 -32.76 5.27 -0.89
N ALA A 307 -32.18 6.23 -0.17
CA ALA A 307 -30.75 6.53 -0.28
C ALA A 307 -29.89 5.38 0.27
N ILE A 308 -30.35 4.78 1.38
CA ILE A 308 -29.80 3.54 1.94
C ILE A 308 -30.90 2.51 2.02
N THR A 309 -30.71 1.36 1.38
CA THR A 309 -31.62 0.21 1.48
C THR A 309 -30.82 -1.04 1.80
N HIS A 310 -31.54 -2.13 2.08
CA HIS A 310 -30.92 -3.45 2.11
C HIS A 310 -31.67 -4.46 1.25
N THR A 311 -30.94 -5.49 0.83
CA THR A 311 -31.47 -6.65 0.11
C THR A 311 -30.83 -7.92 0.63
N THR A 312 -31.58 -9.01 0.58
CA THR A 312 -31.12 -10.38 0.88
C THR A 312 -31.34 -11.34 -0.30
N THR A 313 -31.75 -10.80 -1.46
CA THR A 313 -32.18 -11.61 -2.61
C THR A 313 -31.04 -11.90 -3.59
N PHE A 314 -29.90 -11.20 -3.47
CA PHE A 314 -28.71 -11.50 -4.25
C PHE A 314 -28.10 -12.83 -3.78
N TYR A 315 -28.06 -13.82 -4.67
CA TYR A 315 -27.27 -15.05 -4.48
C TYR A 315 -25.92 -14.95 -5.18
N ASN A 316 -24.84 -15.01 -4.40
CA ASN A 316 -23.48 -15.04 -4.92
C ASN A 316 -23.10 -16.48 -5.25
N ASN A 317 -23.09 -16.81 -6.55
CA ASN A 317 -22.81 -18.16 -7.03
C ASN A 317 -21.36 -18.61 -6.71
N ARG A 318 -20.40 -17.69 -6.61
CA ARG A 318 -19.00 -17.98 -6.27
C ARG A 318 -18.88 -18.42 -4.81
N GLU A 319 -19.65 -17.77 -3.95
CA GLU A 319 -19.64 -17.98 -2.50
C GLU A 319 -20.66 -19.04 -2.05
N GLY A 320 -21.61 -19.41 -2.93
CA GLY A 320 -22.71 -20.32 -2.61
C GLY A 320 -23.69 -19.78 -1.57
N LYS A 321 -23.75 -18.46 -1.37
CA LYS A 321 -24.50 -17.80 -0.29
C LYS A 321 -25.34 -16.63 -0.80
N TYR A 322 -26.47 -16.38 -0.14
CA TYR A 322 -27.17 -15.11 -0.28
C TYR A 322 -26.38 -14.00 0.43
N VAL A 323 -26.39 -12.81 -0.15
CA VAL A 323 -25.73 -11.62 0.39
C VAL A 323 -26.76 -10.73 1.07
N LYS A 324 -26.53 -10.37 2.33
CA LYS A 324 -27.25 -9.27 3.00
C LYS A 324 -26.49 -7.99 2.71
N MET A 325 -27.03 -7.19 1.81
CA MET A 325 -26.30 -6.12 1.16
C MET A 325 -26.87 -4.74 1.53
N THR A 326 -26.00 -3.77 1.82
CA THR A 326 -26.37 -2.35 1.98
C THR A 326 -26.27 -1.77 0.60
N GLU A 327 -27.36 -1.23 0.08
CA GLU A 327 -27.32 -0.47 -1.15
C GLU A 327 -27.22 1.01 -0.80
N ILE A 328 -26.22 1.67 -1.37
CA ILE A 328 -25.95 3.10 -1.23
C ILE A 328 -26.19 3.74 -2.59
N ASP A 329 -27.27 4.51 -2.70
CA ASP A 329 -27.55 5.34 -3.87
C ASP A 329 -26.81 6.67 -3.74
N LEU A 330 -25.74 6.83 -4.52
CA LEU A 330 -24.85 8.00 -4.41
C LEU A 330 -25.52 9.30 -4.86
N ARG A 331 -26.45 9.23 -5.82
CA ARG A 331 -27.22 10.40 -6.27
C ARG A 331 -28.20 10.86 -5.17
N LYS A 332 -28.89 9.93 -4.52
CA LYS A 332 -29.77 10.25 -3.39
C LYS A 332 -28.99 10.70 -2.16
N LEU A 333 -27.84 10.09 -1.88
CA LEU A 333 -26.94 10.54 -0.82
C LEU A 333 -26.45 11.98 -1.07
N ALA A 334 -26.33 12.39 -2.34
CA ALA A 334 -26.06 13.78 -2.71
C ALA A 334 -27.27 14.73 -2.61
N GLY A 335 -28.44 14.25 -2.16
CA GLY A 335 -29.62 15.04 -1.85
C GLY A 335 -30.71 15.05 -2.92
N TYR A 336 -30.54 14.33 -4.04
CA TYR A 336 -31.51 14.30 -5.12
C TYR A 336 -32.60 13.25 -4.88
N ALA A 337 -33.82 13.70 -4.64
CA ALA A 337 -34.99 12.84 -4.63
C ALA A 337 -35.40 12.39 -6.04
N GLU A 338 -36.28 11.40 -6.12
CA GLU A 338 -36.79 10.92 -7.41
C GLU A 338 -37.49 12.05 -8.16
N GLY A 339 -37.05 12.30 -9.40
CA GLY A 339 -37.57 13.37 -10.25
C GLY A 339 -36.89 14.73 -10.08
N ASP A 340 -35.95 14.89 -9.14
CA ASP A 340 -35.22 16.14 -8.98
C ASP A 340 -34.37 16.47 -10.24
N PRO A 341 -34.49 17.69 -10.80
CA PRO A 341 -33.67 18.11 -11.91
C PRO A 341 -32.22 18.37 -11.47
N GLU A 342 -31.28 18.19 -12.40
CA GLU A 342 -29.86 18.45 -12.16
C GLU A 342 -29.61 19.87 -11.62
N GLY A 343 -28.81 19.98 -10.55
CA GLY A 343 -28.48 21.26 -9.91
C GLY A 343 -29.55 21.79 -8.94
N SER A 344 -30.66 21.08 -8.71
CA SER A 344 -31.69 21.47 -7.74
C SER A 344 -32.10 20.29 -6.84
N PRO A 345 -31.22 19.82 -5.95
CA PRO A 345 -31.55 18.75 -5.01
C PRO A 345 -32.56 19.21 -3.97
N SER A 346 -33.52 18.35 -3.63
CA SER A 346 -34.53 18.58 -2.59
C SER A 346 -33.98 18.47 -1.17
N PHE A 347 -32.83 17.82 -0.97
CA PHE A 347 -32.18 17.59 0.32
C PHE A 347 -30.74 18.12 0.32
N PRO A 348 -30.14 18.33 1.51
CA PRO A 348 -28.72 18.62 1.62
C PRO A 348 -27.84 17.50 1.03
N ASN A 349 -26.68 17.88 0.50
CA ASN A 349 -25.69 16.91 0.04
C ASN A 349 -25.01 16.25 1.24
N ASN A 350 -25.19 14.92 1.36
CA ASN A 350 -24.64 14.12 2.44
C ASN A 350 -23.39 13.33 2.05
N LEU A 351 -22.79 13.58 0.88
CA LEU A 351 -21.42 13.13 0.63
C LEU A 351 -20.44 13.77 1.64
N PRO A 352 -19.39 13.04 2.07
CA PRO A 352 -18.50 13.46 3.15
C PRO A 352 -17.69 14.70 2.77
N SER A 353 -17.58 15.69 3.66
CA SER A 353 -16.79 16.90 3.38
C SER A 353 -15.30 16.62 3.17
N ASN A 354 -14.74 15.64 3.89
CA ASN A 354 -13.36 15.19 3.73
C ASN A 354 -13.17 14.18 2.58
N GLY A 355 -14.25 13.76 1.92
CA GLY A 355 -14.19 12.84 0.78
C GLY A 355 -14.12 11.36 1.13
N LEU A 356 -14.31 10.97 2.41
CA LEU A 356 -14.24 9.57 2.85
C LEU A 356 -15.60 9.04 3.33
N ILE A 357 -16.09 8.01 2.64
CA ILE A 357 -17.19 7.15 3.12
C ILE A 357 -16.58 5.88 3.70
N TYR A 358 -16.97 5.52 4.92
CA TYR A 358 -16.77 4.17 5.43
C TYR A 358 -18.11 3.44 5.52
N ALA A 359 -18.18 2.21 5.01
CA ALA A 359 -19.39 1.41 5.06
C ALA A 359 -19.11 0.00 5.59
N THR A 360 -19.98 -0.53 6.45
CA THR A 360 -19.84 -1.88 6.98
C THR A 360 -21.19 -2.50 7.31
N ARG A 361 -21.23 -3.83 7.40
CA ARG A 361 -22.38 -4.58 7.92
C ARG A 361 -21.93 -5.56 8.99
N THR A 362 -22.57 -5.47 10.15
CA THR A 362 -22.30 -6.29 11.33
C THR A 362 -23.44 -7.28 11.65
N ASP A 363 -24.57 -7.19 10.93
CA ASP A 363 -25.80 -7.92 11.21
C ASP A 363 -26.18 -8.95 10.11
N SER A 364 -25.18 -9.51 9.42
CA SER A 364 -25.37 -10.43 8.29
C SER A 364 -25.93 -11.80 8.69
N GLY A 365 -25.71 -12.26 9.92
CA GLY A 365 -26.18 -13.57 10.37
C GLY A 365 -25.65 -14.72 9.50
N ASN A 366 -26.54 -15.47 8.86
CA ASN A 366 -26.17 -16.56 7.94
C ASN A 366 -25.87 -16.10 6.50
N TYR A 367 -26.09 -14.82 6.19
CA TYR A 367 -25.80 -14.26 4.88
C TYR A 367 -24.34 -13.83 4.77
N GLN A 368 -23.82 -13.76 3.56
CA GLN A 368 -22.59 -13.00 3.31
C GLN A 368 -22.90 -11.50 3.50
N PRO A 369 -22.08 -10.72 4.21
CA PRO A 369 -22.21 -9.26 4.20
C PRO A 369 -21.76 -8.68 2.85
N GLY A 370 -22.27 -7.51 2.48
CA GLY A 370 -21.81 -6.78 1.30
C GLY A 370 -22.28 -5.33 1.26
N ILE A 371 -21.57 -4.49 0.52
CA ILE A 371 -21.90 -3.09 0.27
C ILE A 371 -22.03 -2.86 -1.23
N ARG A 372 -23.07 -2.17 -1.69
CA ARG A 372 -23.27 -1.85 -3.11
C ARG A 372 -23.41 -0.35 -3.32
N LEU A 373 -22.66 0.18 -4.28
CA LEU A 373 -22.79 1.54 -4.78
C LEU A 373 -23.67 1.52 -6.04
N LYS A 374 -24.69 2.38 -6.07
CA LYS A 374 -25.62 2.55 -7.19
C LYS A 374 -25.71 4.01 -7.59
N ASN A 375 -26.12 4.24 -8.84
CA ASN A 375 -26.33 5.59 -9.40
C ASN A 375 -25.10 6.49 -9.19
N GLY A 376 -23.93 5.91 -9.40
CA GLY A 376 -22.62 6.53 -9.16
C GLY A 376 -21.99 7.17 -10.39
N GLU A 377 -22.73 7.26 -11.51
CA GLU A 377 -22.27 7.85 -12.78
C GLU A 377 -21.72 9.27 -12.62
N LYS A 378 -22.22 10.03 -11.64
CA LYS A 378 -21.71 11.33 -11.23
C LYS A 378 -21.43 11.36 -9.74
N ILE A 379 -20.23 11.79 -9.36
CA ILE A 379 -19.86 12.07 -7.97
C ILE A 379 -20.11 13.55 -7.69
N TYR A 380 -21.17 13.86 -6.94
CA TYR A 380 -21.59 15.23 -6.59
C TYR A 380 -20.72 15.85 -5.49
N ARG A 381 -19.41 15.71 -5.60
CA ARG A 381 -18.46 16.26 -4.63
C ARG A 381 -17.18 16.66 -5.34
N GLU A 382 -16.88 17.96 -5.33
CA GLU A 382 -15.61 18.48 -5.83
C GLU A 382 -14.44 17.96 -4.99
N GLY A 383 -13.35 17.55 -5.66
CA GLY A 383 -12.15 17.04 -4.98
C GLY A 383 -12.21 15.54 -4.66
N GLY A 384 -13.20 14.82 -5.17
CA GLY A 384 -13.17 13.36 -5.18
C GLY A 384 -13.93 12.63 -4.08
N LEU A 385 -13.94 11.30 -4.16
CA LEU A 385 -14.60 10.42 -3.20
C LEU A 385 -13.85 9.09 -3.08
N THR A 386 -13.52 8.72 -1.85
CA THR A 386 -12.99 7.41 -1.50
C THR A 386 -14.01 6.65 -0.67
N THR A 387 -14.37 5.45 -1.12
CA THR A 387 -15.25 4.55 -0.36
C THR A 387 -14.44 3.38 0.20
N VAL A 388 -14.53 3.18 1.51
CA VAL A 388 -13.81 2.12 2.21
C VAL A 388 -14.76 1.17 2.92
N THR A 389 -14.47 -0.12 2.90
CA THR A 389 -15.25 -1.14 3.61
C THR A 389 -14.42 -2.38 3.92
N ASN A 390 -14.64 -3.01 5.08
CA ASN A 390 -14.15 -4.37 5.35
C ASN A 390 -14.99 -5.48 4.70
N GLN A 391 -15.93 -5.14 3.82
CA GLN A 391 -16.84 -6.09 3.18
C GLN A 391 -16.62 -6.15 1.67
N PRO A 392 -17.09 -7.20 0.98
CA PRO A 392 -17.10 -7.21 -0.48
C PRO A 392 -17.96 -6.07 -1.00
N LEU A 393 -17.37 -5.23 -1.86
CA LEU A 393 -18.02 -4.08 -2.47
C LEU A 393 -18.48 -4.40 -3.89
N TYR A 394 -19.67 -3.94 -4.23
CA TYR A 394 -20.31 -4.09 -5.54
C TYR A 394 -20.54 -2.71 -6.14
N ILE A 395 -20.01 -2.46 -7.34
CA ILE A 395 -20.40 -1.30 -8.15
C ILE A 395 -21.49 -1.77 -9.10
N GLN A 396 -22.66 -1.14 -9.07
CA GLN A 396 -23.72 -1.42 -10.03
C GLN A 396 -23.90 -0.25 -11.00
N GLY A 397 -23.64 -0.52 -12.27
CA GLY A 397 -23.76 0.44 -13.36
C GLY A 397 -22.50 1.26 -13.62
N ASP A 398 -22.66 2.32 -14.40
CA ASP A 398 -21.59 3.27 -14.69
C ASP A 398 -21.19 4.02 -13.41
N TYR A 399 -19.89 4.30 -13.27
CA TYR A 399 -19.34 4.93 -12.07
C TYR A 399 -18.33 6.00 -12.43
N ASN A 400 -18.58 7.23 -11.95
CA ASN A 400 -17.72 8.39 -12.09
C ASN A 400 -17.39 8.76 -13.54
N THR A 401 -18.37 8.60 -14.43
CA THR A 401 -18.23 8.83 -15.88
C THR A 401 -18.62 10.24 -16.30
N GLN A 402 -19.45 10.93 -15.52
CA GLN A 402 -19.87 12.32 -15.75
C GLN A 402 -19.10 13.24 -14.82
N ASP A 403 -18.46 14.27 -15.39
CA ASP A 403 -17.63 15.24 -14.65
C ASP A 403 -16.64 14.55 -13.68
N SER A 404 -15.93 13.54 -14.20
CA SER A 404 -15.10 12.59 -13.43
C SER A 404 -14.28 13.28 -12.34
N GLN A 405 -14.44 12.79 -11.11
CA GLN A 405 -13.70 13.25 -9.94
C GLN A 405 -12.58 12.26 -9.57
N PRO A 406 -11.56 12.65 -8.77
CA PRO A 406 -10.65 11.69 -8.16
C PRO A 406 -11.42 10.66 -7.32
N SER A 407 -11.41 9.38 -7.67
CA SER A 407 -12.17 8.38 -6.92
C SER A 407 -11.39 7.09 -6.68
N ALA A 408 -11.54 6.56 -5.46
CA ALA A 408 -10.98 5.28 -5.06
C ALA A 408 -11.98 4.41 -4.30
N ILE A 409 -11.80 3.11 -4.40
CA ILE A 409 -12.47 2.11 -3.60
C ILE A 409 -11.41 1.23 -2.91
N ILE A 410 -11.53 1.09 -1.59
CA ILE A 410 -10.69 0.23 -0.78
C ILE A 410 -11.60 -0.80 -0.09
N ALA A 411 -11.50 -2.08 -0.46
CA ALA A 411 -12.47 -3.08 -0.03
C ALA A 411 -11.84 -4.45 0.26
N ASP A 412 -12.60 -5.32 0.95
CA ASP A 412 -12.22 -6.73 1.09
C ASP A 412 -12.10 -7.43 -0.27
N ALA A 413 -13.08 -7.21 -1.16
CA ALA A 413 -13.07 -7.70 -2.54
C ALA A 413 -13.93 -6.78 -3.43
N LEU A 414 -13.60 -6.70 -4.72
CA LEU A 414 -14.34 -5.89 -5.70
C LEU A 414 -15.26 -6.76 -6.57
N ASN A 415 -16.48 -6.29 -6.78
CA ASN A 415 -17.46 -6.88 -7.68
C ASN A 415 -18.04 -5.81 -8.60
N ILE A 416 -18.32 -6.18 -9.85
CA ILE A 416 -18.97 -5.29 -10.83
C ILE A 416 -20.25 -5.94 -11.33
N LEU A 417 -21.31 -5.15 -11.34
CA LEU A 417 -22.65 -5.47 -11.83
C LEU A 417 -23.02 -4.42 -12.88
N SER A 418 -23.57 -4.84 -14.01
CA SER A 418 -24.01 -3.93 -15.06
C SER A 418 -25.26 -3.14 -14.68
N ASN A 419 -25.64 -2.14 -15.49
CA ASN A 419 -26.92 -1.42 -15.34
C ASN A 419 -28.13 -2.37 -15.45
N ASN A 420 -28.00 -3.51 -16.13
CA ASN A 420 -29.07 -4.51 -16.29
C ASN A 420 -29.19 -5.49 -15.11
N TRP A 421 -28.33 -5.40 -14.10
CA TRP A 421 -28.34 -6.36 -13.00
C TRP A 421 -29.65 -6.33 -12.20
N ASN A 422 -30.17 -7.53 -11.88
CA ASN A 422 -31.32 -7.73 -11.00
C ASN A 422 -31.06 -8.92 -10.06
N ASP A 423 -31.07 -8.65 -8.75
CA ASP A 423 -30.84 -9.64 -7.69
C ASP A 423 -31.76 -10.86 -7.81
N SER A 424 -33.00 -10.68 -8.26
CA SER A 424 -33.98 -11.76 -8.41
C SER A 424 -33.54 -12.81 -9.43
N ASN A 425 -32.66 -12.43 -10.35
CA ASN A 425 -32.12 -13.31 -11.39
C ASN A 425 -30.80 -13.98 -10.96
N SER A 426 -30.26 -13.68 -9.78
CA SER A 426 -28.95 -14.15 -9.32
C SER A 426 -28.80 -15.68 -9.29
N THR A 427 -29.87 -16.42 -9.01
CA THR A 427 -29.92 -17.89 -9.04
C THR A 427 -30.27 -18.47 -10.41
N GLN A 428 -30.64 -17.62 -11.38
CA GLN A 428 -31.07 -18.04 -12.70
C GLN A 428 -29.87 -18.31 -13.62
N ASN A 429 -30.12 -19.03 -14.72
CA ASN A 429 -29.12 -19.25 -15.75
C ASN A 429 -28.59 -17.93 -16.32
N LEU A 430 -27.33 -17.92 -16.79
CA LEU A 430 -26.68 -16.75 -17.38
C LEU A 430 -27.47 -16.08 -18.53
N SER A 431 -28.31 -16.82 -19.24
CA SER A 431 -29.21 -16.25 -20.26
C SER A 431 -30.23 -15.24 -19.71
N GLN A 432 -30.48 -15.24 -18.41
CA GLN A 432 -31.39 -14.32 -17.70
C GLN A 432 -30.64 -13.21 -16.95
N ARG A 433 -29.31 -13.20 -17.03
CA ARG A 433 -28.41 -12.22 -16.40
C ARG A 433 -27.52 -11.58 -17.46
N THR A 434 -28.12 -11.06 -18.52
CA THR A 434 -27.39 -10.43 -19.62
C THR A 434 -26.90 -9.04 -19.25
N ALA A 435 -25.58 -8.85 -19.22
CA ALA A 435 -24.98 -7.58 -18.87
C ALA A 435 -25.24 -6.51 -19.95
N SER A 436 -25.21 -5.24 -19.54
CA SER A 436 -25.06 -4.08 -20.43
C SER A 436 -23.62 -3.59 -20.44
N GLU A 437 -23.25 -2.77 -21.44
CA GLU A 437 -21.98 -2.04 -21.38
C GLU A 437 -21.91 -1.21 -20.09
N THR A 438 -20.72 -1.11 -19.52
CA THR A 438 -20.47 -0.42 -18.25
C THR A 438 -19.07 0.19 -18.27
N THR A 439 -18.99 1.45 -17.83
CA THR A 439 -17.77 2.24 -17.77
C THR A 439 -17.54 2.73 -16.34
N ILE A 440 -16.32 2.54 -15.83
CA ILE A 440 -15.94 2.92 -14.47
C ILE A 440 -14.63 3.70 -14.49
N ASN A 441 -14.62 4.88 -13.87
CA ASN A 441 -13.42 5.69 -13.64
C ASN A 441 -13.07 5.69 -12.15
N CYS A 442 -12.23 4.77 -11.69
CA CYS A 442 -11.94 4.61 -10.27
C CYS A 442 -10.61 3.86 -10.05
N ALA A 443 -9.89 4.23 -9.00
CA ALA A 443 -8.78 3.44 -8.49
C ALA A 443 -9.26 2.40 -7.47
N PHE A 444 -8.61 1.24 -7.42
CA PHE A 444 -9.04 0.13 -6.57
C PHE A 444 -7.86 -0.38 -5.75
N ILE A 445 -8.12 -0.60 -4.46
CA ILE A 445 -7.36 -1.51 -3.62
C ILE A 445 -8.33 -2.55 -3.08
N ALA A 446 -8.16 -3.81 -3.46
CA ALA A 446 -9.08 -4.86 -3.08
C ALA A 446 -8.35 -6.19 -2.94
N GLY A 447 -8.90 -7.04 -2.09
CA GLY A 447 -8.38 -8.38 -1.88
C GLY A 447 -8.66 -9.29 -3.07
N ILE A 448 -7.70 -10.16 -3.33
CA ILE A 448 -7.78 -11.24 -4.31
C ILE A 448 -7.71 -12.60 -3.60
N ASP A 449 -7.80 -13.69 -4.35
CA ASP A 449 -7.43 -15.02 -3.87
C ASP A 449 -6.10 -15.40 -4.56
N GLU A 450 -5.26 -16.25 -3.98
CA GLU A 450 -4.04 -16.74 -4.65
C GLU A 450 -4.28 -17.99 -5.51
N THR A 451 -3.64 -18.04 -6.69
CA THR A 451 -3.59 -19.28 -7.47
C THR A 451 -2.64 -20.27 -6.84
N THR A 452 -3.10 -21.51 -6.76
CA THR A 452 -2.31 -22.67 -6.32
C THR A 452 -2.26 -23.72 -7.44
N PRO A 453 -1.33 -24.69 -7.38
CA PRO A 453 -1.27 -25.76 -8.38
C PRO A 453 -2.62 -26.49 -8.49
N GLY A 454 -3.19 -26.52 -9.69
CA GLY A 454 -4.50 -27.10 -10.01
C GLY A 454 -5.71 -26.21 -9.69
N HIS A 455 -5.52 -25.02 -9.11
CA HIS A 455 -6.59 -24.12 -8.72
C HIS A 455 -6.29 -22.66 -9.11
N TYR A 456 -6.87 -22.25 -10.23
CA TYR A 456 -6.80 -20.87 -10.71
C TYR A 456 -7.72 -19.93 -9.91
N ASN A 457 -7.25 -18.72 -9.58
CA ASN A 457 -8.00 -17.69 -8.83
C ASN A 457 -8.87 -16.76 -9.72
N GLY A 458 -8.65 -16.77 -11.04
CA GLY A 458 -9.31 -15.88 -12.00
C GLY A 458 -8.45 -14.72 -12.53
N GLY A 459 -7.24 -14.53 -12.01
CA GLY A 459 -6.26 -13.53 -12.45
C GLY A 459 -6.74 -12.08 -12.33
N LEU A 460 -5.94 -11.16 -12.88
CA LEU A 460 -6.28 -9.75 -12.99
C LEU A 460 -7.61 -9.55 -13.71
N GLU A 461 -7.89 -10.32 -14.75
CA GLU A 461 -9.12 -10.20 -15.53
C GLU A 461 -10.39 -10.54 -14.73
N ASN A 462 -10.25 -11.11 -13.53
CA ASN A 462 -11.30 -11.30 -12.54
C ASN A 462 -11.01 -10.67 -11.18
N TYR A 463 -10.04 -9.74 -11.10
CA TYR A 463 -9.86 -8.86 -9.95
C TYR A 463 -11.19 -8.19 -9.55
N PRO A 464 -11.94 -7.57 -10.49
CA PRO A 464 -13.37 -7.40 -10.29
C PRO A 464 -14.07 -8.73 -10.56
N ARG A 465 -14.72 -9.28 -9.53
CA ARG A 465 -15.57 -10.46 -9.64
C ARG A 465 -16.84 -10.10 -10.39
N LEU A 466 -17.27 -10.99 -11.29
CA LEU A 466 -18.41 -10.77 -12.18
C LEU A 466 -19.48 -11.85 -11.94
N HIS A 467 -20.74 -11.48 -12.18
CA HIS A 467 -21.92 -12.31 -11.87
C HIS A 467 -22.90 -12.42 -13.03
N GLU A 468 -22.52 -12.00 -14.23
CA GLU A 468 -23.42 -11.85 -15.37
C GLU A 468 -22.85 -12.47 -16.65
N LYS A 469 -23.70 -12.58 -17.66
CA LYS A 469 -23.30 -12.91 -19.02
C LYS A 469 -22.80 -11.64 -19.72
N TRP A 470 -21.49 -11.45 -19.75
CA TRP A 470 -20.84 -10.33 -20.45
C TRP A 470 -20.32 -10.69 -21.84
N SER A 471 -20.53 -11.92 -22.32
CA SER A 471 -20.01 -12.33 -23.64
C SER A 471 -20.48 -11.37 -24.73
N GLY A 472 -19.53 -10.69 -25.38
CA GLY A 472 -19.79 -9.70 -26.44
C GLY A 472 -20.15 -8.29 -25.93
N VAL A 473 -20.02 -8.04 -24.63
CA VAL A 473 -20.28 -6.75 -23.97
C VAL A 473 -18.96 -6.15 -23.50
N ASN A 474 -18.81 -4.83 -23.67
CA ASN A 474 -17.64 -4.10 -23.19
C ASN A 474 -17.74 -3.82 -21.69
N LEU A 475 -16.64 -4.04 -20.98
CA LEU A 475 -16.39 -3.48 -19.66
C LEU A 475 -15.19 -2.56 -19.75
N ASN A 476 -15.45 -1.25 -19.65
CA ASN A 476 -14.44 -0.22 -19.78
C ASN A 476 -14.04 0.26 -18.38
N ILE A 477 -12.75 0.24 -18.06
CA ILE A 477 -12.28 0.71 -16.76
C ILE A 477 -11.11 1.66 -16.99
N TYR A 478 -11.19 2.86 -16.43
CA TYR A 478 -10.09 3.82 -16.38
C TYR A 478 -9.65 3.98 -14.92
N GLY A 479 -8.55 3.34 -14.53
CA GLY A 479 -8.26 3.13 -13.13
C GLY A 479 -6.87 2.61 -12.81
N SER A 480 -6.71 2.20 -11.56
CA SER A 480 -5.52 1.54 -11.02
C SER A 480 -5.99 0.32 -10.24
N PHE A 481 -5.38 -0.84 -10.47
CA PHE A 481 -5.67 -2.09 -9.74
C PHE A 481 -4.50 -2.40 -8.80
N VAL A 482 -4.72 -2.32 -7.50
CA VAL A 482 -3.69 -2.51 -6.48
C VAL A 482 -4.05 -3.68 -5.58
N ALA A 483 -3.30 -4.78 -5.68
CA ALA A 483 -3.52 -5.99 -4.89
C ALA A 483 -2.46 -6.12 -3.78
N LEU A 484 -2.88 -5.89 -2.53
CA LEU A 484 -1.99 -5.86 -1.37
C LEU A 484 -2.30 -6.95 -0.33
N TRP A 485 -3.48 -7.56 -0.39
CA TRP A 485 -3.93 -8.59 0.56
C TRP A 485 -4.82 -9.62 -0.12
N GLU A 486 -5.10 -10.70 0.59
CA GLU A 486 -6.12 -11.67 0.24
C GLU A 486 -7.47 -11.32 0.88
N SER A 487 -8.57 -11.57 0.16
CA SER A 487 -9.93 -11.38 0.69
C SER A 487 -10.17 -12.29 1.90
N GLN A 488 -10.72 -11.71 2.98
CA GLN A 488 -11.08 -12.39 4.21
C GLN A 488 -12.58 -12.78 4.25
N VAL A 489 -13.41 -12.13 3.42
CA VAL A 489 -14.87 -12.37 3.40
C VAL A 489 -15.32 -13.13 2.15
N ALA A 490 -14.84 -12.75 0.97
CA ALA A 490 -15.21 -13.39 -0.27
C ALA A 490 -14.14 -14.42 -0.67
N GLN A 491 -14.29 -15.66 -0.23
CA GLN A 491 -13.26 -16.71 -0.39
C GLN A 491 -13.68 -17.82 -1.35
N GLY A 492 -14.80 -17.65 -2.05
CA GLY A 492 -15.33 -18.64 -2.96
C GLY A 492 -14.39 -18.92 -4.13
N ALA A 493 -14.22 -20.20 -4.47
CA ALA A 493 -13.35 -20.63 -5.56
C ALA A 493 -13.80 -20.05 -6.91
N TRP A 494 -12.84 -19.67 -7.75
CA TRP A 494 -13.15 -19.18 -9.09
C TRP A 494 -13.87 -20.22 -9.93
N HIS A 495 -14.85 -19.76 -10.72
CA HIS A 495 -15.61 -20.59 -11.64
C HIS A 495 -16.00 -19.77 -12.88
N TYR A 496 -15.75 -20.31 -14.08
CA TYR A 496 -16.16 -19.70 -15.34
C TYR A 496 -17.39 -20.38 -15.93
N GLY A 497 -18.26 -19.59 -16.55
CA GLY A 497 -19.49 -20.08 -17.19
C GLY A 497 -20.65 -20.19 -16.20
N ASN A 498 -21.63 -21.03 -16.51
CA ASN A 498 -22.84 -21.18 -15.70
C ASN A 498 -22.51 -21.89 -14.37
N PRO A 499 -22.97 -21.41 -13.21
CA PRO A 499 -23.83 -20.25 -12.96
C PRO A 499 -23.09 -18.95 -12.60
N GLN A 500 -21.77 -18.87 -12.69
CA GLN A 500 -21.06 -17.67 -12.25
C GLN A 500 -21.15 -16.51 -13.25
N TYR A 501 -20.38 -16.54 -14.34
CA TYR A 501 -20.26 -15.45 -15.30
C TYR A 501 -19.76 -15.91 -16.67
N GLN A 502 -19.97 -15.08 -17.70
CA GLN A 502 -19.18 -15.13 -18.94
C GLN A 502 -18.44 -13.81 -19.07
N ALA A 503 -17.21 -13.84 -19.58
CA ALA A 503 -16.30 -12.70 -19.51
C ALA A 503 -16.62 -11.61 -20.56
N PRO A 504 -16.39 -10.33 -20.22
CA PRO A 504 -16.53 -9.19 -21.14
C PRO A 504 -15.35 -9.08 -22.10
N ILE A 505 -15.51 -8.21 -23.09
CA ILE A 505 -14.38 -7.56 -23.75
C ILE A 505 -13.85 -6.50 -22.78
N ARG A 506 -12.57 -6.59 -22.40
CA ARG A 506 -11.98 -5.71 -21.39
C ARG A 506 -11.16 -4.62 -22.04
N ASN A 507 -11.59 -3.37 -21.88
CA ASN A 507 -10.82 -2.20 -22.28
C ASN A 507 -10.40 -1.46 -21.01
N TRP A 508 -9.29 -1.90 -20.43
CA TRP A 508 -8.83 -1.44 -19.12
C TRP A 508 -7.61 -0.55 -19.31
N HIS A 509 -7.75 0.69 -18.87
CA HIS A 509 -6.78 1.73 -19.11
C HIS A 509 -6.38 2.37 -17.80
N TYR A 510 -5.11 2.72 -17.66
CA TYR A 510 -4.69 3.58 -16.57
C TYR A 510 -5.29 4.98 -16.71
N ASN A 511 -5.79 5.52 -15.60
CA ASN A 511 -6.19 6.92 -15.55
C ASN A 511 -4.96 7.79 -15.24
N THR A 512 -4.41 8.43 -16.27
CA THR A 512 -3.21 9.28 -16.16
C THR A 512 -3.41 10.51 -15.28
N LEU A 513 -4.65 10.84 -14.88
CA LEU A 513 -4.88 11.90 -13.90
C LEU A 513 -4.23 11.56 -12.55
N PHE A 514 -4.07 10.28 -12.20
CA PHE A 514 -3.42 9.87 -10.93
C PHE A 514 -1.91 10.13 -10.89
N ASP A 515 -1.29 10.48 -12.03
CA ASP A 515 0.10 10.93 -12.06
C ASP A 515 0.26 12.32 -11.41
N ASP A 516 -0.82 13.11 -11.35
CA ASP A 516 -0.84 14.40 -10.66
C ASP A 516 -1.34 14.22 -9.22
N PRO A 517 -0.53 14.58 -8.21
CA PRO A 517 -0.91 14.48 -6.80
C PRO A 517 -2.15 15.29 -6.44
N ALA A 518 -2.41 16.40 -7.15
CA ALA A 518 -3.60 17.22 -6.93
C ALA A 518 -4.89 16.50 -7.35
N ASN A 519 -4.78 15.43 -8.16
CA ASN A 519 -5.89 14.64 -8.67
C ASN A 519 -5.94 13.24 -8.03
N LEU A 520 -5.23 13.03 -6.92
CA LEU A 520 -5.34 11.78 -6.17
C LEU A 520 -6.67 11.74 -5.41
N PRO A 521 -7.32 10.56 -5.34
CA PRO A 521 -8.49 10.36 -4.49
C PRO A 521 -8.20 10.77 -3.03
N PRO A 522 -9.18 11.34 -2.30
CA PRO A 522 -9.03 11.62 -0.87
C PRO A 522 -8.53 10.38 -0.10
N PHE A 523 -7.66 10.55 0.89
CA PHE A 523 -7.11 9.43 1.67
C PHE A 523 -6.40 8.34 0.83
N THR A 524 -5.80 8.71 -0.31
CA THR A 524 -4.94 7.80 -1.09
C THR A 524 -3.80 7.26 -0.21
N PRO A 525 -3.60 5.93 -0.14
CA PRO A 525 -2.46 5.32 0.53
C PRO A 525 -1.11 5.65 -0.10
N TRP A 526 -0.06 5.60 0.71
CA TRP A 526 1.30 5.91 0.30
C TRP A 526 2.27 4.80 0.68
N ALA A 527 3.22 4.51 -0.19
CA ALA A 527 4.46 3.89 0.24
C ALA A 527 5.37 4.98 0.82
N VAL A 528 5.95 4.72 1.99
CA VAL A 528 6.79 5.70 2.70
C VAL A 528 8.19 5.13 2.85
N GLU A 529 9.18 5.80 2.28
CA GLU A 529 10.60 5.44 2.41
C GLU A 529 11.36 6.54 3.14
N ALA A 530 12.44 6.17 3.84
CA ALA A 530 13.40 7.12 4.39
C ALA A 530 14.78 6.81 3.84
N GLN A 531 15.31 7.73 3.04
CA GLN A 531 16.66 7.63 2.49
C GLN A 531 17.62 8.48 3.33
N ARG A 532 18.72 7.91 3.80
CA ARG A 532 19.72 8.67 4.57
C ARG A 532 20.47 9.63 3.67
N ILE A 533 20.65 10.87 4.15
CA ILE A 533 21.32 11.95 3.42
C ILE A 533 22.61 12.37 4.10
N ALA A 534 22.56 12.69 5.39
CA ALA A 534 23.72 13.14 6.14
C ALA A 534 23.63 12.68 7.60
N TRP A 535 24.78 12.46 8.22
CA TRP A 535 24.88 12.05 9.62
C TRP A 535 26.06 12.77 10.26
N TRP A 536 25.89 13.25 11.50
CA TRP A 536 27.00 13.77 12.30
C TRP A 536 26.73 13.60 13.79
N LYS A 537 27.81 13.72 14.55
CA LYS A 537 27.83 13.72 16.01
C LYS A 537 28.27 15.09 16.50
N GLU A 538 27.60 15.62 17.52
CA GLU A 538 28.03 16.79 18.27
C GLU A 538 29.04 16.45 19.39
#